data_AF-A0AAW4N3F9-F1
#
_entry.id   AF-A0AAW4N3F9-F1
#
_cell.length_a   1.000
_cell.length_b   1.000
_cell.length_c   1.000
_cell.angle_alpha   90.00
_cell.angle_beta   90.00
_cell.angle_gamma   90.00
#
_symmetry.space_group_name_H-M   'P 1'
#
loop_
_entity.id
_entity.type
_entity.pdbx_description
1 polymer ?
#
loop_
_entity_poly.entity_id
_entity_poly.type
_entity_poly.pdbx_seq_one_letter_code
_entity_poly.pdbx_strand_id
1 'polypeptide(L)'
;MATRTFGWIQNPSSTDTLKDILGLFVQGSKFHTYMTEKRLPLLASAGLFQTPNLYLEFQKILRANKPIAYNVLKGKGAGGGSRKNAKCSGLAQAAVTGQQCQTYTIDNKIVKIKKPYTDDWTADGFIRWAVSLGFLNYNYSDDTCSITLLGIDFVNAENTKEKNDILGRAFLSYPPVCRVMGLLCKYQHMTKFEIGAKLGFTDEAGFTSFPQSIWVQAYEEATDANEKKKLRSDTEGSSDKYARMICNWLESIGWVSKKPKLVKETFGSKTYECEITSAFEITAMGIINYRKAIGMSKSPRIPKIVYREMLASKASDANYLRMRRTLIIEFLSKHKAKTIEEIVSFLATKGIQEKATTIRDDMTGLINIGLDIENEGDTYKLKDIITKLRFYEENITKETTDAVVVKDRARVRLHNINHKYLTLIDYAFSGKNNCTEFEIYTIDLLVNELAFNGIHLGGTRKPDGIFDYNQQGIIIDNKAYSKGFTITRSMADEMVRYVQENNDRNPERNKTQWWLNFGDNVNHFNFVFISSMFKGEVRHMLNNIKQSTGVDGCVLTAENLLYFADAIKGGTVKRTDFINLFGKNDELVYPYN
;
A
#
# COMPACT_ATOMS: atom_id res chain seq x y z
N MET A 1 -9.47 20.88 10.52
CA MET A 1 -8.05 20.46 10.68
C MET A 1 -7.43 20.10 9.33
N ALA A 2 -6.11 20.24 9.16
CA ALA A 2 -5.43 19.83 7.92
C ALA A 2 -5.35 18.29 7.82
N THR A 3 -5.70 17.72 6.67
CA THR A 3 -5.55 16.27 6.43
C THR A 3 -4.08 15.93 6.20
N ARG A 4 -3.53 15.04 7.02
CA ARG A 4 -2.14 14.58 6.97
C ARG A 4 -2.08 13.05 6.93
N THR A 5 -0.92 12.50 6.61
CA THR A 5 -0.64 11.06 6.74
C THR A 5 0.78 10.90 7.26
N PHE A 6 0.94 10.18 8.37
CA PHE A 6 2.22 9.88 9.01
C PHE A 6 2.36 8.36 9.19
N GLY A 7 3.54 7.91 9.58
CA GLY A 7 3.78 6.51 9.91
C GLY A 7 4.01 5.56 8.74
N TRP A 8 3.88 6.00 7.49
CA TRP A 8 4.09 5.17 6.30
C TRP A 8 4.81 5.94 5.19
N ILE A 9 5.98 5.46 4.80
CA ILE A 9 6.95 6.22 4.00
C ILE A 9 7.36 5.41 2.77
N GLN A 10 7.14 5.97 1.57
CA GLN A 10 7.39 5.25 0.31
C GLN A 10 8.69 5.61 -0.41
N ASN A 11 9.14 6.86 -0.34
CA ASN A 11 10.16 7.38 -1.25
C ASN A 11 11.52 7.77 -0.61
N PRO A 12 11.59 8.44 0.55
CA PRO A 12 12.89 8.86 1.06
C PRO A 12 13.71 7.66 1.59
N SER A 13 14.95 7.55 1.13
CA SER A 13 15.88 6.47 1.49
C SER A 13 17.21 6.95 2.08
N SER A 14 17.57 8.23 1.91
CA SER A 14 18.85 8.75 2.41
C SER A 14 18.71 9.34 3.82
N THR A 15 19.38 8.71 4.79
CA THR A 15 19.46 9.22 6.15
C THR A 15 20.31 10.50 6.24
N ASP A 16 21.21 10.74 5.29
CA ASP A 16 21.97 12.00 5.20
C ASP A 16 21.06 13.16 4.76
N THR A 17 20.23 12.94 3.73
CA THR A 17 19.24 13.96 3.34
C THR A 17 18.20 14.20 4.43
N LEU A 18 17.84 13.17 5.19
CA LEU A 18 17.00 13.34 6.38
C LEU A 18 17.70 14.23 7.43
N LYS A 19 19.00 14.02 7.67
CA LYS A 19 19.83 14.83 8.58
C LYS A 19 19.89 16.29 8.13
N ASP A 20 20.07 16.52 6.83
CA ASP A 20 20.06 17.86 6.22
C ASP A 20 18.73 18.59 6.46
N ILE A 21 17.61 17.91 6.23
CA ILE A 21 16.28 18.49 6.47
C ILE A 21 16.08 18.85 7.94
N LEU A 22 16.56 18.02 8.86
CA LEU A 22 16.53 18.34 10.29
C LEU A 22 17.46 19.50 10.63
N GLY A 23 18.57 19.65 9.92
CA GLY A 23 19.49 20.79 10.01
C GLY A 23 18.83 22.14 9.76
N LEU A 24 17.71 22.20 9.01
CA LEU A 24 16.91 23.43 8.85
C LEU A 24 16.45 24.03 10.19
N PHE A 25 16.26 23.19 11.21
CA PHE A 25 15.77 23.58 12.53
C PHE A 25 16.89 23.82 13.55
N VAL A 26 18.15 23.50 13.22
CA VAL A 26 19.29 23.59 14.14
C VAL A 26 20.19 24.74 13.71
N GLN A 27 19.94 25.92 14.28
CA GLN A 27 20.68 27.14 13.97
C GLN A 27 22.19 26.95 14.22
N GLY A 28 23.01 27.36 13.25
CA GLY A 28 24.46 27.23 13.33
C GLY A 28 25.00 25.83 12.99
N SER A 29 24.13 24.84 12.74
CA SER A 29 24.57 23.58 12.15
C SER A 29 25.15 23.79 10.75
N LYS A 30 26.06 22.90 10.32
CA LYS A 30 26.70 22.99 8.99
C LYS A 30 25.69 23.16 7.86
N PHE A 31 24.56 22.42 7.92
CA PHE A 31 23.54 22.49 6.89
C PHE A 31 22.67 23.74 7.00
N HIS A 32 22.36 24.23 8.21
CA HIS A 32 21.68 25.52 8.41
C HIS A 32 22.46 26.67 7.76
N THR A 33 23.76 26.77 8.07
CA THR A 33 24.67 27.77 7.48
C THR A 33 24.74 27.63 5.96
N TYR A 34 24.86 26.40 5.46
CA TYR A 34 24.81 26.13 4.02
C TYR A 34 23.51 26.63 3.37
N MET A 35 22.38 26.41 4.04
CA MET A 35 21.08 26.85 3.54
C MET A 35 21.00 28.38 3.46
N THR A 36 21.37 29.08 4.52
CA THR A 36 21.27 30.55 4.59
C THR A 36 22.30 31.27 3.72
N GLU A 37 23.51 30.74 3.58
CA GLU A 37 24.61 31.44 2.92
C GLU A 37 24.85 30.99 1.47
N LYS A 38 24.42 29.80 1.09
CA LYS A 38 24.71 29.22 -0.24
C LYS A 38 23.47 28.77 -0.98
N ARG A 39 22.64 27.91 -0.39
CA ARG A 39 21.51 27.29 -1.11
C ARG A 39 20.40 28.28 -1.46
N LEU A 40 19.92 29.05 -0.48
CA LEU A 40 18.85 30.03 -0.71
C LEU A 40 19.31 31.17 -1.63
N PRO A 41 20.52 31.76 -1.47
CA PRO A 41 21.05 32.74 -2.41
C PRO A 41 21.15 32.20 -3.85
N LEU A 42 21.63 30.96 -4.04
CA LEU A 42 21.68 30.30 -5.34
C LEU A 42 20.31 30.20 -6.01
N LEU A 43 19.28 29.79 -5.26
CA LEU A 43 17.92 29.68 -5.78
C LEU A 43 17.35 31.05 -6.17
N ALA A 44 17.70 32.10 -5.42
CA ALA A 44 17.30 33.48 -5.72
C ALA A 44 17.98 34.01 -6.99
N SER A 45 19.31 33.90 -7.10
CA SER A 45 20.06 34.41 -8.26
C SER A 45 19.70 33.68 -9.56
N ALA A 46 19.34 32.40 -9.47
CA ALA A 46 18.85 31.61 -10.61
C ALA A 46 17.34 31.82 -10.93
N GLY A 47 16.62 32.65 -10.17
CA GLY A 47 15.19 32.91 -10.39
C GLY A 47 14.28 31.69 -10.18
N LEU A 48 14.68 30.77 -9.29
CA LEU A 48 14.07 29.44 -9.14
C LEU A 48 12.97 29.37 -8.08
N PHE A 49 12.75 30.43 -7.30
CA PHE A 49 11.61 30.52 -6.40
C PHE A 49 10.31 30.80 -7.15
N GLN A 50 9.20 30.27 -6.63
CA GLN A 50 7.86 30.54 -7.15
C GLN A 50 7.55 32.04 -7.16
N THR A 51 7.93 32.75 -6.11
CA THR A 51 7.89 34.21 -6.02
C THR A 51 9.22 34.74 -5.46
N PRO A 52 9.68 35.94 -5.87
CA PRO A 52 10.95 36.50 -5.38
C PRO A 52 11.00 36.68 -3.85
N ASN A 53 9.86 37.00 -3.21
CA ASN A 53 9.78 37.25 -1.77
C ASN A 53 10.08 36.02 -0.90
N LEU A 54 9.91 34.80 -1.44
CA LEU A 54 10.17 33.56 -0.70
C LEU A 54 11.60 33.48 -0.17
N TYR A 55 12.57 34.06 -0.87
CA TYR A 55 13.96 34.11 -0.39
C TYR A 55 14.06 34.81 0.98
N LEU A 56 13.47 36.00 1.10
CA LEU A 56 13.50 36.79 2.34
C LEU A 56 12.65 36.14 3.44
N GLU A 57 11.50 35.56 3.08
CA GLU A 57 10.64 34.83 4.01
C GLU A 57 11.38 33.62 4.60
N PHE A 58 12.03 32.81 3.76
CA PHE A 58 12.79 31.65 4.20
C PHE A 58 13.99 32.03 5.08
N GLN A 59 14.72 33.10 4.74
CA GLN A 59 15.78 33.65 5.60
C GLN A 59 15.24 34.04 6.97
N LYS A 60 14.10 34.74 7.03
CA LYS A 60 13.47 35.15 8.29
C LYS A 60 13.05 33.94 9.12
N ILE A 61 12.46 32.93 8.50
CA ILE A 61 12.00 31.71 9.17
C ILE A 61 13.17 30.93 9.77
N LEU A 62 14.25 30.71 9.00
CA LEU A 62 15.43 29.98 9.48
C LEU A 62 16.18 30.70 10.61
N ARG A 63 16.06 32.03 10.71
CA ARG A 63 16.67 32.83 11.78
C ARG A 63 15.77 32.98 13.01
N ALA A 64 14.47 32.73 12.89
CA ALA A 64 13.52 32.93 13.97
C ALA A 64 13.63 31.88 15.08
N ASN A 65 14.22 30.71 14.79
CA ASN A 65 14.34 29.57 15.69
C ASN A 65 12.99 29.17 16.35
N LYS A 66 11.93 29.11 15.54
CA LYS A 66 10.56 28.80 15.94
C LYS A 66 10.04 27.57 15.19
N PRO A 67 8.95 26.93 15.66
CA PRO A 67 8.25 25.92 14.88
C PRO A 67 7.93 26.43 13.47
N ILE A 68 8.11 25.56 12.47
CA ILE A 68 7.92 25.90 11.06
C ILE A 68 6.62 25.27 10.58
N ALA A 69 5.77 26.06 9.93
CA ALA A 69 4.50 25.57 9.36
C ALA A 69 4.74 24.46 8.32
N TYR A 70 3.90 23.42 8.35
CA TYR A 70 4.04 22.24 7.51
C TYR A 70 4.01 22.60 6.02
N ASN A 71 3.10 23.49 5.64
CA ASN A 71 2.96 23.99 4.27
C ASN A 71 4.20 24.77 3.79
N VAL A 72 4.90 25.48 4.68
CA VAL A 72 6.15 26.18 4.38
C VAL A 72 7.31 25.19 4.21
N LEU A 73 7.34 24.12 5.00
CA LEU A 73 8.33 23.06 4.81
C LEU A 73 8.11 22.34 3.48
N LYS A 74 6.89 21.84 3.25
CA LYS A 74 6.54 21.05 2.07
C LYS A 74 6.58 21.86 0.77
N GLY A 75 6.10 23.11 0.81
CA GLY A 75 5.83 23.90 -0.38
C GLY A 75 4.61 23.40 -1.17
N LYS A 76 4.49 23.91 -2.39
CA LYS A 76 3.45 23.58 -3.38
C LYS A 76 4.05 22.81 -4.55
N GLY A 77 3.23 21.96 -5.16
CA GLY A 77 3.55 21.29 -6.42
C GLY A 77 3.35 22.20 -7.64
N ALA A 78 3.43 21.60 -8.83
CA ALA A 78 3.37 22.31 -10.12
C ALA A 78 2.00 22.92 -10.48
N GLY A 79 0.97 22.80 -9.63
CA GLY A 79 -0.35 23.40 -9.85
C GLY A 79 -1.03 23.00 -11.16
N GLY A 80 -0.88 21.73 -11.59
CA GLY A 80 -1.40 21.21 -12.86
C GLY A 80 -0.40 21.25 -14.03
N GLY A 81 0.70 22.00 -13.90
CA GLY A 81 1.80 22.00 -14.88
C GLY A 81 2.76 20.81 -14.74
N SER A 82 3.75 20.74 -15.64
CA SER A 82 4.80 19.71 -15.57
C SER A 82 5.71 19.89 -14.35
N ARG A 83 5.98 18.79 -13.62
CA ARG A 83 6.91 18.77 -12.47
C ARG A 83 8.32 19.26 -12.83
N LYS A 84 8.73 19.10 -14.09
CA LYS A 84 10.04 19.57 -14.59
C LYS A 84 10.20 21.08 -14.37
N ASN A 85 9.12 21.84 -14.62
CA ASN A 85 9.09 23.30 -14.60
C ASN A 85 8.58 23.87 -13.28
N ALA A 86 8.20 23.03 -12.32
CA ALA A 86 7.77 23.47 -11.00
C ALA A 86 8.91 24.19 -10.29
N LYS A 87 8.64 25.43 -9.85
CA LYS A 87 9.56 26.27 -9.07
C LYS A 87 9.56 25.91 -7.59
N CYS A 88 10.63 26.26 -6.89
CA CYS A 88 10.79 26.01 -5.46
C CYS A 88 9.84 26.90 -4.65
N SER A 89 9.09 26.30 -3.72
CA SER A 89 8.13 27.00 -2.85
C SER A 89 8.11 26.49 -1.41
N GLY A 90 8.99 25.55 -1.05
CA GLY A 90 9.12 25.02 0.30
C GLY A 90 10.56 24.93 0.79
N LEU A 91 10.77 25.04 2.10
CA LEU A 91 12.09 24.92 2.71
C LEU A 91 12.69 23.52 2.56
N ALA A 92 11.88 22.46 2.75
CA ALA A 92 12.34 21.09 2.56
C ALA A 92 12.53 20.77 1.06
N GLN A 93 11.79 21.41 0.15
CA GLN A 93 12.11 21.36 -1.29
C GLN A 93 13.50 21.91 -1.56
N ALA A 94 13.80 23.10 -1.02
CA ALA A 94 15.09 23.77 -1.19
C ALA A 94 16.27 22.99 -0.59
N ALA A 95 16.04 22.23 0.49
CA ALA A 95 17.06 21.44 1.15
C ALA A 95 17.54 20.23 0.32
N VAL A 96 16.68 19.66 -0.51
CA VAL A 96 17.00 18.41 -1.23
C VAL A 96 17.39 18.70 -2.66
N THR A 97 18.56 18.22 -3.08
CA THR A 97 19.01 18.36 -4.48
C THR A 97 18.32 17.30 -5.35
N GLY A 98 17.67 17.73 -6.43
CA GLY A 98 17.03 16.85 -7.40
C GLY A 98 18.04 16.01 -8.19
N GLN A 99 17.57 14.92 -8.79
CA GLN A 99 18.45 13.96 -9.49
C GLN A 99 18.93 14.45 -10.86
N GLN A 100 18.12 15.25 -11.56
CA GLN A 100 18.38 15.67 -12.94
C GLN A 100 19.28 16.91 -13.02
N CYS A 101 20.27 16.88 -13.90
CA CYS A 101 21.02 18.07 -14.30
C CYS A 101 20.21 18.96 -15.24
N GLN A 102 20.24 20.26 -15.01
CA GLN A 102 19.61 21.27 -15.84
C GLN A 102 20.56 22.47 -16.00
N THR A 103 20.31 23.27 -17.02
CA THR A 103 21.08 24.48 -17.31
C THR A 103 20.38 25.67 -16.69
N TYR A 104 21.14 26.50 -15.98
CA TYR A 104 20.65 27.71 -15.32
C TYR A 104 21.56 28.90 -15.65
N THR A 105 20.98 30.09 -15.71
CA THR A 105 21.73 31.34 -15.75
C THR A 105 21.85 31.87 -14.32
N ILE A 106 23.08 31.99 -13.83
CA ILE A 106 23.41 32.47 -12.49
C ILE A 106 24.41 33.61 -12.66
N ASP A 107 24.09 34.80 -12.18
CA ASP A 107 24.97 35.98 -12.26
C ASP A 107 25.52 36.18 -13.68
N ASN A 108 24.63 36.09 -14.68
CA ASN A 108 24.91 36.17 -16.13
C ASN A 108 25.83 35.07 -16.69
N LYS A 109 26.08 33.99 -15.95
CA LYS A 109 26.83 32.81 -16.41
C LYS A 109 25.93 31.61 -16.57
N ILE A 110 26.10 30.88 -17.66
CA ILE A 110 25.39 29.62 -17.91
C ILE A 110 26.12 28.49 -17.18
N VAL A 111 25.43 27.80 -16.28
CA VAL A 111 25.96 26.63 -15.57
C VAL A 111 25.05 25.42 -15.74
N LYS A 112 25.64 24.22 -15.75
CA LYS A 112 24.92 22.96 -15.78
C LYS A 112 25.10 22.25 -14.45
N ILE A 113 24.06 22.24 -13.62
CA ILE A 113 24.08 21.65 -12.27
C ILE A 113 22.84 20.77 -12.05
N LYS A 114 22.89 19.87 -11.07
CA LYS A 114 21.70 19.19 -10.59
C LYS A 114 20.64 20.20 -10.13
N LYS A 115 19.36 19.92 -10.41
CA LYS A 115 18.25 20.79 -9.99
C LYS A 115 18.39 21.08 -8.48
N PRO A 116 18.57 22.35 -8.07
CA PRO A 116 19.01 22.68 -6.72
C PRO A 116 17.87 22.60 -5.67
N TYR A 117 16.79 21.89 -5.97
CA TYR A 117 15.65 21.63 -5.10
C TYR A 117 14.88 20.39 -5.63
N THR A 118 14.01 19.82 -4.80
CA THR A 118 13.15 18.68 -5.14
C THR A 118 11.67 19.08 -5.26
N ASP A 119 10.81 18.13 -5.64
CA ASP A 119 9.36 18.31 -5.71
C ASP A 119 8.67 18.24 -4.32
N ASP A 120 7.42 18.71 -4.23
CA ASP A 120 6.66 18.75 -2.98
C ASP A 120 6.36 17.37 -2.41
N TRP A 121 6.19 16.35 -3.26
CA TRP A 121 5.92 14.98 -2.82
C TRP A 121 7.15 14.35 -2.16
N THR A 122 8.33 14.54 -2.74
CA THR A 122 9.60 14.11 -2.13
C THR A 122 9.85 14.84 -0.82
N ALA A 123 9.65 16.16 -0.78
CA ALA A 123 9.79 16.96 0.44
C ALA A 123 8.83 16.48 1.56
N ASP A 124 7.56 16.29 1.23
CA ASP A 124 6.53 15.74 2.12
C ASP A 124 6.96 14.38 2.68
N GLY A 125 7.52 13.51 1.83
CA GLY A 125 8.04 12.21 2.23
C GLY A 125 9.07 12.29 3.37
N PHE A 126 10.05 13.19 3.25
CA PHE A 126 11.06 13.36 4.30
C PHE A 126 10.50 13.98 5.59
N ILE A 127 9.58 14.94 5.49
CA ILE A 127 8.92 15.54 6.67
C ILE A 127 8.14 14.45 7.42
N ARG A 128 7.34 13.65 6.71
CA ARG A 128 6.61 12.52 7.30
C ARG A 128 7.57 11.53 7.94
N TRP A 129 8.73 11.25 7.32
CA TRP A 129 9.72 10.33 7.86
C TRP A 129 10.31 10.86 9.17
N ALA A 130 10.72 12.13 9.19
CA ALA A 130 11.23 12.81 10.37
C ALA A 130 10.24 12.83 11.54
N VAL A 131 8.96 13.11 11.26
CA VAL A 131 7.88 13.06 12.27
C VAL A 131 7.66 11.63 12.77
N SER A 132 7.63 10.64 11.87
CA SER A 132 7.35 9.23 12.22
C SER A 132 8.46 8.60 13.05
N LEU A 133 9.71 9.03 12.86
CA LEU A 133 10.87 8.59 13.66
C LEU A 133 11.07 9.37 14.96
N GLY A 134 10.24 10.41 15.21
CA GLY A 134 10.36 11.24 16.41
C GLY A 134 11.50 12.27 16.38
N PHE A 135 12.08 12.55 15.21
CA PHE A 135 13.05 13.64 15.05
C PHE A 135 12.37 15.02 15.00
N LEU A 136 11.12 15.07 14.52
CA LEU A 136 10.25 16.24 14.59
C LEU A 136 9.02 15.93 15.43
N ASN A 137 8.59 16.90 16.24
CA ASN A 137 7.24 16.94 16.78
C ASN A 137 6.31 17.60 15.75
N TYR A 138 5.09 17.08 15.62
CA TYR A 138 4.01 17.72 14.88
C TYR A 138 2.98 18.31 15.85
N ASN A 139 2.59 19.56 15.63
CA ASN A 139 1.53 20.23 16.38
C ASN A 139 0.24 20.34 15.54
N TYR A 140 -0.83 19.74 16.04
CA TYR A 140 -2.14 19.73 15.38
C TYR A 140 -2.84 21.09 15.38
N SER A 141 -2.60 21.94 16.38
CA SER A 141 -3.37 23.18 16.56
C SER A 141 -3.01 24.25 15.53
N ASP A 142 -1.74 24.32 15.13
CA ASP A 142 -1.21 25.32 14.21
C ASP A 142 -0.56 24.72 12.96
N ASP A 143 -0.62 23.39 12.79
CA ASP A 143 -0.04 22.65 11.67
C ASP A 143 1.47 22.95 11.48
N THR A 144 2.21 22.98 12.59
CA THR A 144 3.66 23.23 12.60
C THR A 144 4.50 22.00 12.98
N CYS A 145 5.78 22.04 12.64
CA CYS A 145 6.78 21.09 13.07
C CYS A 145 7.87 21.77 13.90
N SER A 146 8.38 21.07 14.91
CA SER A 146 9.54 21.52 15.71
C SER A 146 10.54 20.38 15.91
N ILE A 147 11.83 20.71 15.99
CA ILE A 147 12.88 19.73 16.26
C ILE A 147 12.75 19.13 17.67
N THR A 148 13.08 17.85 17.81
CA THR A 148 13.19 17.17 19.12
C THR A 148 14.65 17.11 19.58
N LEU A 149 14.89 16.74 20.84
CA LEU A 149 16.25 16.46 21.31
C LEU A 149 16.93 15.36 20.50
N LEU A 150 16.20 14.28 20.17
CA LEU A 150 16.71 13.21 19.31
C LEU A 150 17.06 13.73 17.90
N GLY A 151 16.29 14.67 17.38
CA GLY A 151 16.58 15.35 16.11
C GLY A 151 17.84 16.22 16.16
N ILE A 152 18.02 16.97 17.26
CA ILE A 152 19.24 17.77 17.51
C ILE A 152 20.46 16.85 17.60
N ASP A 153 20.37 15.76 18.39
CA ASP A 153 21.44 14.77 18.52
C ASP A 153 21.83 14.21 17.14
N PHE A 154 20.83 13.88 16.30
CA PHE A 154 21.07 13.33 14.98
C PHE A 154 21.79 14.32 14.04
N VAL A 155 21.40 15.60 14.08
CA VAL A 155 22.08 16.67 13.33
C VAL A 155 23.52 16.85 13.83
N ASN A 156 23.74 16.77 15.14
CA ASN A 156 25.05 17.00 15.75
C ASN A 156 25.98 15.78 15.74
N ALA A 157 25.47 14.57 15.44
CA ALA A 157 26.28 13.35 15.40
C ALA A 157 27.53 13.53 14.50
N GLU A 158 28.70 13.24 15.05
CA GLU A 158 29.98 13.57 14.40
C GLU A 158 30.50 12.43 13.53
N ASN A 159 30.13 11.20 13.88
CA ASN A 159 30.59 10.00 13.21
C ASN A 159 29.44 9.01 12.91
N THR A 160 29.74 8.02 12.06
CA THR A 160 28.77 7.01 11.61
C THR A 160 28.21 6.17 12.76
N LYS A 161 29.02 5.88 13.79
CA LYS A 161 28.59 5.07 14.92
C LYS A 161 27.52 5.79 15.74
N GLU A 162 27.78 7.03 16.14
CA GLU A 162 26.80 7.87 16.85
C GLU A 162 25.52 8.05 16.03
N LYS A 163 25.67 8.36 14.74
CA LYS A 163 24.56 8.49 13.79
C LYS A 163 23.69 7.22 13.79
N ASN A 164 24.33 6.04 13.68
CA ASN A 164 23.64 4.76 13.63
C ASN A 164 23.01 4.37 14.96
N ASP A 165 23.62 4.72 16.10
CA ASP A 165 23.04 4.51 17.43
C ASP A 165 21.78 5.35 17.63
N ILE A 166 21.79 6.62 17.17
CA ILE A 166 20.63 7.52 17.19
C ILE A 166 19.53 6.99 16.26
N LEU A 167 19.88 6.61 15.03
CA LEU A 167 18.93 6.00 14.08
C LEU A 167 18.34 4.71 14.64
N GLY A 168 19.15 3.87 15.29
CA GLY A 168 18.68 2.65 15.92
C GLY A 168 17.61 2.92 16.97
N ARG A 169 17.81 3.92 17.86
CA ARG A 169 16.79 4.33 18.83
C ARG A 169 15.50 4.82 18.15
N ALA A 170 15.63 5.61 17.09
CA ALA A 170 14.48 6.12 16.33
C ALA A 170 13.73 5.01 15.56
N PHE A 171 14.45 4.04 15.01
CA PHE A 171 13.86 2.90 14.32
C PHE A 171 13.11 1.98 15.29
N LEU A 172 13.65 1.76 16.50
CA LEU A 172 12.97 0.93 17.51
C LEU A 172 11.73 1.59 18.13
N SER A 173 11.57 2.91 18.01
CA SER A 173 10.33 3.59 18.39
C SER A 173 9.27 3.57 17.28
N TYR A 174 9.62 3.17 16.07
CA TYR A 174 8.72 3.13 14.91
C TYR A 174 8.15 1.71 14.70
N PRO A 175 6.85 1.46 15.00
CA PRO A 175 6.28 0.10 14.97
C PRO A 175 6.53 -0.72 13.70
N PRO A 176 6.41 -0.17 12.47
CA PRO A 176 6.61 -0.95 11.26
C PRO A 176 8.03 -1.53 11.12
N VAL A 177 9.05 -0.88 11.68
CA VAL A 177 10.39 -1.47 11.77
C VAL A 177 10.37 -2.72 12.66
N CYS A 178 9.72 -2.65 13.81
CA CYS A 178 9.63 -3.78 14.73
C CYS A 178 8.85 -4.94 14.10
N ARG A 179 7.82 -4.64 13.29
CA ARG A 179 7.14 -5.65 12.48
C ARG A 179 8.10 -6.37 11.54
N VAL A 180 8.82 -5.61 10.72
CA VAL A 180 9.75 -6.17 9.72
C VAL A 180 10.84 -7.01 10.39
N MET A 181 11.45 -6.51 11.47
CA MET A 181 12.45 -7.26 12.24
C MET A 181 11.85 -8.53 12.85
N GLY A 182 10.63 -8.48 13.39
CA GLY A 182 9.95 -9.66 13.95
C GLY A 182 9.63 -10.73 12.90
N LEU A 183 9.21 -10.31 11.70
CA LEU A 183 9.00 -11.22 10.57
C LEU A 183 10.31 -11.89 10.14
N LEU A 184 11.39 -11.11 9.97
CA LEU A 184 12.70 -11.66 9.61
C LEU A 184 13.31 -12.54 10.71
N CYS A 185 13.07 -12.24 11.99
CA CYS A 185 13.42 -13.14 13.10
C CYS A 185 12.70 -14.48 12.99
N LYS A 186 11.42 -14.47 12.61
CA LYS A 186 10.57 -15.67 12.57
C LYS A 186 10.85 -16.54 11.34
N TYR A 187 10.99 -15.93 10.17
CA TYR A 187 11.06 -16.64 8.88
C TYR A 187 12.46 -16.61 8.23
N GLN A 188 13.42 -15.91 8.84
CA GLN A 188 14.84 -15.81 8.44
C GLN A 188 15.10 -15.09 7.12
N HIS A 189 14.63 -15.62 5.99
CA HIS A 189 14.88 -15.08 4.64
C HIS A 189 13.58 -14.81 3.91
N MET A 190 13.23 -13.53 3.76
CA MET A 190 11.95 -13.12 3.16
C MET A 190 12.12 -12.13 2.01
N THR A 191 11.29 -12.27 0.97
CA THR A 191 11.15 -11.27 -0.10
C THR A 191 10.35 -10.06 0.37
N LYS A 192 10.39 -8.97 -0.40
CA LYS A 192 9.52 -7.81 -0.17
C LYS A 192 8.03 -8.16 -0.20
N PHE A 193 7.62 -9.16 -1.00
CA PHE A 193 6.23 -9.59 -1.12
C PHE A 193 5.78 -10.40 0.11
N GLU A 194 6.62 -11.32 0.59
CA GLU A 194 6.33 -12.12 1.79
C GLU A 194 6.20 -11.22 3.03
N ILE A 195 7.02 -10.17 3.14
CA ILE A 195 6.93 -9.17 4.21
C ILE A 195 5.71 -8.26 3.99
N GLY A 196 5.52 -7.75 2.77
CA GLY A 196 4.44 -6.84 2.41
C GLY A 196 3.05 -7.43 2.67
N ALA A 197 2.84 -8.70 2.37
CA ALA A 197 1.61 -9.45 2.64
C ALA A 197 1.28 -9.58 4.15
N LYS A 198 2.20 -9.17 5.03
CA LYS A 198 2.09 -9.25 6.49
C LYS A 198 2.35 -7.90 7.17
N LEU A 199 2.32 -6.80 6.42
CA LEU A 199 2.67 -5.46 6.89
C LEU A 199 1.51 -4.48 6.65
N GLY A 200 1.04 -3.86 7.74
CA GLY A 200 -0.08 -2.92 7.69
C GLY A 200 -1.47 -3.55 7.83
N PHE A 201 -2.51 -2.76 7.54
CA PHE A 201 -3.91 -3.20 7.55
C PHE A 201 -4.26 -3.84 6.20
N THR A 202 -3.91 -5.12 6.04
CA THR A 202 -3.87 -5.84 4.75
C THR A 202 -5.22 -6.01 4.04
N ASP A 203 -6.33 -5.65 4.69
CA ASP A 203 -7.67 -5.62 4.11
C ASP A 203 -8.03 -4.22 3.54
N GLU A 204 -7.06 -3.31 3.38
CA GLU A 204 -7.28 -1.95 2.88
C GLU A 204 -6.40 -1.60 1.68
N ALA A 205 -6.95 -0.76 0.79
CA ALA A 205 -6.24 -0.19 -0.38
C ALA A 205 -4.94 0.58 -0.06
N GLY A 206 -4.72 0.93 1.21
CA GLY A 206 -3.48 1.54 1.71
C GLY A 206 -2.31 0.57 1.89
N PHE A 207 -2.58 -0.74 1.96
CA PHE A 207 -1.66 -1.77 2.44
C PHE A 207 -1.69 -3.02 1.56
N THR A 208 -1.52 -2.78 0.26
CA THR A 208 -1.61 -3.81 -0.76
C THR A 208 -0.27 -4.51 -0.93
N SER A 209 -0.30 -5.82 -1.17
CA SER A 209 0.88 -6.61 -1.55
C SER A 209 0.58 -7.32 -2.86
N PHE A 210 1.53 -7.27 -3.79
CA PHE A 210 1.41 -7.96 -5.05
C PHE A 210 1.60 -9.46 -4.82
N PRO A 211 0.71 -10.34 -5.30
CA PRO A 211 0.85 -11.79 -5.12
C PRO A 211 2.16 -12.31 -5.73
N GLN A 212 3.04 -12.88 -4.89
CA GLN A 212 4.36 -13.33 -5.31
C GLN A 212 4.28 -14.38 -6.43
N SER A 213 3.34 -15.32 -6.35
CA SER A 213 3.17 -16.36 -7.37
C SER A 213 2.85 -15.78 -8.75
N ILE A 214 1.97 -14.77 -8.82
CA ILE A 214 1.64 -14.06 -10.07
C ILE A 214 2.85 -13.30 -10.59
N TRP A 215 3.63 -12.68 -9.69
CA TRP A 215 4.85 -11.96 -10.09
C TRP A 215 5.89 -12.91 -10.68
N VAL A 216 6.13 -14.06 -10.02
CA VAL A 216 7.10 -15.08 -10.47
C VAL A 216 6.66 -15.65 -11.83
N GLN A 217 5.38 -15.98 -11.98
CA GLN A 217 4.82 -16.41 -13.27
C GLN A 217 5.06 -15.37 -14.37
N ALA A 218 4.60 -14.12 -14.17
CA ALA A 218 4.74 -13.06 -15.17
C ALA A 218 6.22 -12.80 -15.52
N TYR A 219 7.11 -12.87 -14.53
CA TYR A 219 8.54 -12.69 -14.74
C TYR A 219 9.18 -13.81 -15.57
N GLU A 220 8.78 -15.06 -15.33
CA GLU A 220 9.32 -16.21 -16.08
C GLU A 220 8.76 -16.29 -17.50
N GLU A 221 7.48 -15.98 -17.69
CA GLU A 221 6.82 -16.02 -19.01
C GLU A 221 7.15 -14.81 -19.91
N ALA A 222 7.57 -13.69 -19.33
CA ALA A 222 8.00 -12.52 -20.11
C ALA A 222 9.19 -12.88 -21.01
N THR A 223 9.02 -12.73 -22.32
CA THR A 223 10.10 -12.97 -23.31
C THR A 223 10.90 -11.70 -23.60
N ASP A 224 10.38 -10.52 -23.25
CA ASP A 224 11.04 -9.23 -23.43
C ASP A 224 11.84 -8.81 -22.19
N ALA A 225 13.09 -8.41 -22.40
CA ALA A 225 13.98 -7.93 -21.35
C ALA A 225 13.48 -6.61 -20.72
N ASN A 226 12.80 -5.74 -21.49
CA ASN A 226 12.24 -4.50 -20.94
C ASN A 226 11.03 -4.78 -20.04
N GLU A 227 10.18 -5.73 -20.42
CA GLU A 227 9.10 -6.23 -19.56
C GLU A 227 9.64 -6.81 -18.24
N LYS A 228 10.64 -7.70 -18.30
CA LYS A 228 11.30 -8.22 -17.08
C LYS A 228 11.87 -7.11 -16.20
N LYS A 229 12.47 -6.08 -16.80
CA LYS A 229 12.99 -4.91 -16.09
C LYS A 229 11.87 -4.13 -15.39
N LYS A 230 10.76 -3.88 -16.09
CA LYS A 230 9.58 -3.18 -15.56
C LYS A 230 8.92 -3.97 -14.42
N LEU A 231 8.81 -5.30 -14.55
CA LEU A 231 8.32 -6.17 -13.49
C LEU A 231 9.18 -6.05 -12.22
N ARG A 232 10.52 -6.00 -12.37
CA ARG A 232 11.44 -5.82 -11.23
C ARG A 232 11.35 -4.43 -10.58
N SER A 233 11.19 -3.37 -11.36
CA SER A 233 11.26 -1.99 -10.85
C SER A 233 9.91 -1.41 -10.39
N ASP A 234 8.83 -1.76 -11.08
CA ASP A 234 7.56 -1.03 -11.00
C ASP A 234 6.40 -1.87 -10.48
N THR A 235 6.54 -3.20 -10.47
CA THR A 235 5.46 -4.11 -10.03
C THR A 235 5.62 -4.45 -8.55
N GLU A 236 4.95 -3.67 -7.71
CA GLU A 236 4.86 -3.87 -6.26
C GLU A 236 3.65 -3.15 -5.67
N GLY A 237 3.06 -3.73 -4.63
CA GLY A 237 2.01 -3.09 -3.84
C GLY A 237 2.56 -2.03 -2.87
N SER A 238 1.65 -1.31 -2.21
CA SER A 238 2.05 -0.26 -1.24
C SER A 238 2.84 -0.84 -0.06
N SER A 239 2.42 -2.00 0.47
CA SER A 239 3.10 -2.68 1.57
C SER A 239 4.43 -3.31 1.17
N ASP A 240 4.56 -3.81 -0.06
CA ASP A 240 5.84 -4.31 -0.59
C ASP A 240 6.88 -3.18 -0.67
N LYS A 241 6.42 -1.99 -1.09
CA LYS A 241 7.23 -0.78 -1.10
C LYS A 241 7.64 -0.36 0.32
N TYR A 242 6.71 -0.39 1.29
CA TYR A 242 7.05 -0.13 2.69
C TYR A 242 8.08 -1.13 3.23
N ALA A 243 7.87 -2.43 2.98
CA ALA A 243 8.78 -3.49 3.39
C ALA A 243 10.18 -3.27 2.82
N ARG A 244 10.29 -3.05 1.50
CA ARG A 244 11.56 -2.77 0.83
C ARG A 244 12.27 -1.55 1.39
N MET A 245 11.54 -0.46 1.64
CA MET A 245 12.13 0.77 2.17
C MET A 245 12.63 0.61 3.61
N ILE A 246 11.83 -0.03 4.49
CA ILE A 246 12.22 -0.33 5.87
C ILE A 246 13.45 -1.23 5.91
N CYS A 247 13.47 -2.31 5.11
CA CYS A 247 14.63 -3.19 5.03
C CYS A 247 15.90 -2.45 4.57
N ASN A 248 15.79 -1.56 3.57
CA ASN A 248 16.93 -0.76 3.12
C ASN A 248 17.45 0.19 4.22
N TRP A 249 16.57 0.75 5.05
CA TRP A 249 16.99 1.57 6.20
C TRP A 249 17.72 0.73 7.25
N LEU A 250 17.21 -0.46 7.55
CA LEU A 250 17.82 -1.39 8.50
C LEU A 250 19.15 -1.94 7.98
N GLU A 251 19.27 -2.15 6.67
CA GLU A 251 20.52 -2.51 5.99
C GLU A 251 21.56 -1.40 6.15
N SER A 252 21.16 -0.13 6.02
CA SER A 252 22.08 1.01 6.15
C SER A 252 22.76 1.13 7.53
N ILE A 253 22.18 0.50 8.56
CA ILE A 253 22.74 0.43 9.92
C ILE A 253 23.18 -0.99 10.32
N GLY A 254 23.21 -1.94 9.37
CA GLY A 254 23.73 -3.30 9.55
C GLY A 254 22.81 -4.25 10.35
N TRP A 255 21.52 -3.94 10.50
CA TRP A 255 20.56 -4.79 11.23
C TRP A 255 19.88 -5.82 10.33
N VAL A 256 19.87 -5.57 9.03
CA VAL A 256 19.34 -6.45 7.99
C VAL A 256 20.39 -6.56 6.88
N SER A 257 20.42 -7.69 6.17
CA SER A 257 21.24 -7.89 4.98
C SER A 257 20.32 -8.17 3.79
N LYS A 258 20.56 -7.50 2.66
CA LYS A 258 19.88 -7.81 1.41
C LYS A 258 20.58 -8.98 0.72
N LYS A 259 19.85 -10.09 0.54
CA LYS A 259 20.34 -11.27 -0.17
C LYS A 259 19.25 -11.77 -1.11
N PRO A 260 19.52 -11.91 -2.42
CA PRO A 260 18.56 -12.50 -3.34
C PRO A 260 18.05 -13.87 -2.85
N LYS A 261 16.78 -14.17 -3.14
CA LYS A 261 16.13 -15.42 -2.78
C LYS A 261 15.68 -16.12 -4.04
N LEU A 262 16.07 -17.39 -4.21
CA LEU A 262 15.46 -18.28 -5.18
C LEU A 262 14.07 -18.66 -4.68
N VAL A 263 13.06 -18.45 -5.50
CA VAL A 263 11.66 -18.63 -5.12
C VAL A 263 11.02 -19.57 -6.11
N LYS A 264 10.34 -20.60 -5.59
CA LYS A 264 9.61 -21.58 -6.38
C LYS A 264 8.14 -21.46 -6.04
N GLU A 265 7.34 -21.07 -7.02
CA GLU A 265 5.91 -20.81 -6.86
C GLU A 265 5.11 -21.71 -7.79
N THR A 266 3.98 -22.23 -7.30
CA THR A 266 3.03 -22.96 -8.14
C THR A 266 1.84 -22.04 -8.42
N PHE A 267 1.49 -21.90 -9.70
CA PHE A 267 0.34 -21.12 -10.11
C PHE A 267 -0.49 -21.93 -11.12
N GLY A 268 -1.74 -22.23 -10.74
CA GLY A 268 -2.53 -23.24 -11.44
C GLY A 268 -1.82 -24.59 -11.48
N SER A 269 -1.60 -25.12 -12.69
CA SER A 269 -0.94 -26.41 -12.91
C SER A 269 0.58 -26.32 -13.15
N LYS A 270 1.14 -25.11 -13.24
CA LYS A 270 2.55 -24.89 -13.58
C LYS A 270 3.35 -24.45 -12.35
N THR A 271 4.62 -24.84 -12.33
CA THR A 271 5.59 -24.39 -11.33
C THR A 271 6.62 -23.51 -12.00
N TYR A 272 6.86 -22.35 -11.40
CA TYR A 272 7.81 -21.35 -11.87
C TYR A 272 8.88 -21.14 -10.80
N GLU A 273 10.11 -20.88 -11.24
CA GLU A 273 11.23 -20.64 -10.34
C GLU A 273 12.05 -19.46 -10.84
N CYS A 274 12.28 -18.47 -9.97
CA CYS A 274 13.13 -17.32 -10.31
C CYS A 274 13.78 -16.71 -9.08
N GLU A 275 14.80 -15.89 -9.30
CA GLU A 275 15.48 -15.16 -8.22
C GLU A 275 14.89 -13.76 -8.02
N ILE A 276 14.41 -13.49 -6.80
CA ILE A 276 13.96 -12.18 -6.35
C ILE A 276 15.08 -11.49 -5.57
N THR A 277 15.61 -10.39 -6.13
CA THR A 277 16.74 -9.65 -5.53
C THR A 277 16.35 -8.77 -4.35
N SER A 278 15.06 -8.40 -4.22
CA SER A 278 14.55 -7.66 -3.06
C SER A 278 14.11 -8.64 -1.97
N ALA A 279 15.09 -9.35 -1.43
CA ALA A 279 14.93 -10.28 -0.32
C ALA A 279 15.98 -10.02 0.77
N PHE A 280 15.63 -10.36 2.00
CA PHE A 280 16.27 -9.82 3.19
C PHE A 280 16.39 -10.86 4.29
N GLU A 281 17.47 -10.77 5.05
CA GLU A 281 17.73 -11.56 6.26
C GLU A 281 18.05 -10.65 7.44
N ILE A 282 17.65 -11.03 8.65
CA ILE A 282 18.06 -10.30 9.86
C ILE A 282 19.48 -10.69 10.28
N THR A 283 20.29 -9.70 10.67
CA THR A 283 21.64 -9.96 11.20
C THR A 283 21.60 -10.28 12.69
N ALA A 284 22.71 -10.79 13.25
CA ALA A 284 22.84 -10.97 14.70
C ALA A 284 22.60 -9.66 15.48
N MET A 285 23.07 -8.53 14.96
CA MET A 285 22.84 -7.21 15.54
C MET A 285 21.35 -6.82 15.46
N GLY A 286 20.69 -7.13 14.36
CA GLY A 286 19.24 -6.96 14.21
C GLY A 286 18.46 -7.76 15.26
N ILE A 287 18.80 -9.03 15.49
CA ILE A 287 18.14 -9.88 16.50
C ILE A 287 18.30 -9.29 17.90
N ILE A 288 19.52 -8.86 18.26
CA ILE A 288 19.78 -8.23 19.56
C ILE A 288 18.90 -6.99 19.75
N ASN A 289 18.82 -6.11 18.75
CA ASN A 289 18.03 -4.89 18.85
C ASN A 289 16.52 -5.14 18.78
N TYR A 290 16.06 -6.15 18.04
CA TYR A 290 14.67 -6.59 18.09
C TYR A 290 14.28 -7.05 19.49
N ARG A 291 15.11 -7.89 20.14
CA ARG A 291 14.88 -8.34 21.52
C ARG A 291 14.78 -7.17 22.51
N LYS A 292 15.57 -6.10 22.33
CA LYS A 292 15.41 -4.86 23.10
C LYS A 292 14.04 -4.22 22.87
N ALA A 293 13.60 -4.16 21.61
CA ALA A 293 12.34 -3.55 21.20
C ALA A 293 11.12 -4.20 21.87
N ILE A 294 11.15 -5.53 22.06
CA ILE A 294 10.08 -6.33 22.67
C ILE A 294 10.35 -6.65 24.15
N GLY A 295 11.27 -5.93 24.81
CA GLY A 295 11.50 -6.05 26.25
C GLY A 295 12.07 -7.41 26.70
N MET A 296 12.72 -8.16 25.81
CA MET A 296 13.47 -9.39 26.12
C MET A 296 14.94 -9.12 26.47
N SER A 297 15.27 -7.87 26.82
CA SER A 297 16.60 -7.44 27.22
C SER A 297 16.55 -6.80 28.60
N LYS A 298 17.71 -6.60 29.23
CA LYS A 298 17.79 -5.86 30.51
C LYS A 298 17.43 -4.38 30.39
N SER A 299 17.49 -3.82 29.18
CA SER A 299 17.12 -2.42 28.93
C SER A 299 15.60 -2.25 28.92
N PRO A 300 15.07 -1.12 29.43
CA PRO A 300 13.65 -0.79 29.31
C PRO A 300 13.17 -0.81 27.86
N ARG A 301 11.90 -1.16 27.66
CA ARG A 301 11.25 -1.07 26.35
C ARG A 301 11.29 0.37 25.85
N ILE A 302 11.64 0.53 24.57
CA ILE A 302 11.58 1.83 23.91
C ILE A 302 10.11 2.14 23.60
N PRO A 303 9.57 3.28 24.08
CA PRO A 303 8.20 3.67 23.77
C PRO A 303 7.99 3.81 22.27
N LYS A 304 6.85 3.32 21.78
CA LYS A 304 6.47 3.41 20.37
C LYS A 304 5.80 4.75 20.07
N ILE A 305 6.13 5.31 18.92
CA ILE A 305 5.50 6.52 18.39
C ILE A 305 4.37 6.09 17.46
N VAL A 306 3.13 6.36 17.87
CA VAL A 306 1.94 6.08 17.07
C VAL A 306 1.15 7.36 16.94
N TYR A 307 1.11 7.92 15.73
CA TYR A 307 0.18 8.99 15.39
C TYR A 307 -1.11 8.38 14.86
N ARG A 308 -2.26 9.02 15.09
CA ARG A 308 -3.54 8.54 14.54
C ARG A 308 -3.48 8.38 13.03
N GLU A 309 -2.73 9.23 12.33
CA GLU A 309 -2.53 9.17 10.88
C GLU A 309 -1.85 7.89 10.38
N MET A 310 -1.14 7.14 11.25
CA MET A 310 -0.56 5.82 10.93
C MET A 310 -1.63 4.74 10.80
N LEU A 311 -2.77 4.90 11.47
CA LEU A 311 -3.75 3.85 11.68
C LEU A 311 -4.71 3.65 10.51
N ALA A 312 -4.64 4.47 9.45
CA ALA A 312 -5.24 4.22 8.14
C ALA A 312 -4.61 5.21 7.13
N SER A 313 -4.43 4.82 5.87
CA SER A 313 -3.80 5.69 4.86
C SER A 313 -4.79 6.12 3.76
N LYS A 314 -5.09 5.25 2.79
CA LYS A 314 -5.86 5.54 1.57
C LYS A 314 -7.32 5.07 1.61
N ALA A 315 -7.80 4.53 2.72
CA ALA A 315 -9.20 4.15 2.86
C ALA A 315 -10.11 5.38 2.69
N SER A 316 -11.30 5.20 2.08
CA SER A 316 -12.27 6.29 1.94
C SER A 316 -12.65 6.84 3.32
N ASP A 317 -12.97 5.95 4.25
CA ASP A 317 -13.38 6.29 5.61
C ASP A 317 -12.20 6.34 6.61
N ALA A 318 -11.05 6.86 6.17
CA ALA A 318 -9.81 6.79 6.94
C ALA A 318 -9.92 7.44 8.32
N ASN A 319 -10.63 8.55 8.47
CA ASN A 319 -10.73 9.24 9.77
C ASN A 319 -11.49 8.39 10.81
N TYR A 320 -12.58 7.73 10.40
CA TYR A 320 -13.32 6.85 11.30
C TYR A 320 -12.49 5.64 11.72
N LEU A 321 -11.81 4.98 10.76
CA LEU A 321 -10.89 3.88 11.05
C LEU A 321 -9.78 4.32 12.03
N ARG A 322 -9.18 5.49 11.80
CA ARG A 322 -8.16 6.06 12.70
C ARG A 322 -8.72 6.31 14.09
N MET A 323 -9.91 6.90 14.22
CA MET A 323 -10.55 7.17 15.51
C MET A 323 -10.82 5.87 16.27
N ARG A 324 -11.45 4.89 15.61
CA ARG A 324 -11.74 3.57 16.17
C ARG A 324 -10.47 2.90 16.69
N ARG A 325 -9.43 2.80 15.86
CA ARG A 325 -8.16 2.15 16.24
C ARG A 325 -7.40 2.92 17.31
N THR A 326 -7.47 4.24 17.33
CA THR A 326 -6.90 5.08 18.41
C THR A 326 -7.57 4.72 19.75
N LEU A 327 -8.89 4.60 19.77
CA LEU A 327 -9.65 4.19 20.96
C LEU A 327 -9.34 2.75 21.40
N ILE A 328 -9.18 1.82 20.45
CA ILE A 328 -8.74 0.45 20.77
C ILE A 328 -7.36 0.49 21.48
N ILE A 329 -6.39 1.21 20.91
CA ILE A 329 -5.05 1.32 21.50
C ILE A 329 -5.12 1.98 22.89
N GLU A 330 -5.91 3.03 23.06
CA GLU A 330 -6.13 3.68 24.36
C GLU A 330 -6.62 2.68 25.42
N PHE A 331 -7.63 1.89 25.06
CA PHE A 331 -8.21 0.91 25.97
C PHE A 331 -7.20 -0.17 26.37
N LEU A 332 -6.41 -0.64 25.41
CA LEU A 332 -5.36 -1.64 25.61
C LEU A 332 -4.13 -1.08 26.34
N SER A 333 -3.88 0.24 26.28
CA SER A 333 -2.77 0.92 26.98
C SER A 333 -2.88 0.85 28.50
N LYS A 334 -3.98 0.32 29.04
CA LYS A 334 -4.12 -0.06 30.46
C LYS A 334 -3.33 -1.33 30.82
N HIS A 335 -2.70 -1.99 29.85
CA HIS A 335 -1.86 -3.18 30.01
C HIS A 335 -2.55 -4.35 30.73
N LYS A 336 -3.88 -4.47 30.55
CA LYS A 336 -4.69 -5.61 31.01
C LYS A 336 -5.19 -6.37 29.79
N ALA A 337 -5.29 -7.69 29.92
CA ALA A 337 -5.89 -8.52 28.87
C ALA A 337 -7.36 -8.13 28.66
N LYS A 338 -7.78 -8.06 27.39
CA LYS A 338 -9.13 -7.66 26.97
C LYS A 338 -9.71 -8.59 25.94
N THR A 339 -10.96 -9.00 26.10
CA THR A 339 -11.70 -9.74 25.07
C THR A 339 -12.17 -8.82 23.95
N ILE A 340 -12.53 -9.39 22.80
CA ILE A 340 -13.15 -8.63 21.69
C ILE A 340 -14.44 -7.95 22.15
N GLU A 341 -15.27 -8.61 22.95
CA GLU A 341 -16.54 -8.10 23.45
C GLU A 341 -16.35 -6.91 24.40
N GLU A 342 -15.31 -6.93 25.24
CA GLU A 342 -14.94 -5.79 26.07
C GLU A 342 -14.52 -4.59 25.22
N ILE A 343 -13.76 -4.82 24.14
CA ILE A 343 -13.33 -3.76 23.22
C ILE A 343 -14.55 -3.18 22.49
N VAL A 344 -15.45 -4.02 21.98
CA VAL A 344 -16.72 -3.60 21.34
C VAL A 344 -17.55 -2.76 22.31
N SER A 345 -17.72 -3.23 23.54
CA SER A 345 -18.49 -2.54 24.58
C SER A 345 -17.86 -1.17 24.91
N PHE A 346 -16.53 -1.11 25.03
CA PHE A 346 -15.83 0.15 25.25
C PHE A 346 -16.04 1.13 24.09
N LEU A 347 -15.90 0.68 22.84
CA LEU A 347 -16.12 1.52 21.66
C LEU A 347 -17.56 2.05 21.61
N ALA A 348 -18.55 1.23 21.97
CA ALA A 348 -19.94 1.65 22.06
C ALA A 348 -20.15 2.80 23.05
N THR A 349 -19.47 2.79 24.21
CA THR A 349 -19.50 3.92 25.17
C THR A 349 -18.89 5.21 24.62
N LYS A 350 -18.11 5.11 23.53
CA LYS A 350 -17.49 6.23 22.82
C LYS A 350 -18.22 6.59 21.52
N GLY A 351 -19.41 6.03 21.29
CA GLY A 351 -20.23 6.29 20.11
C GLY A 351 -19.80 5.53 18.85
N ILE A 352 -18.91 4.54 18.97
CA ILE A 352 -18.46 3.71 17.85
C ILE A 352 -19.11 2.32 17.95
N GLN A 353 -20.06 2.05 17.05
CA GLN A 353 -20.80 0.81 17.00
C GLN A 353 -20.21 -0.12 15.94
N GLU A 354 -19.56 -1.21 16.38
CA GLU A 354 -18.88 -2.14 15.48
C GLU A 354 -19.07 -3.60 15.90
N LYS A 355 -18.91 -4.49 14.93
CA LYS A 355 -19.04 -5.93 15.14
C LYS A 355 -17.71 -6.55 15.56
N ALA A 356 -17.77 -7.66 16.30
CA ALA A 356 -16.60 -8.42 16.74
C ALA A 356 -15.64 -8.78 15.60
N THR A 357 -16.16 -9.17 14.42
CA THR A 357 -15.33 -9.48 13.23
C THR A 357 -14.49 -8.29 12.78
N THR A 358 -15.06 -7.08 12.83
CA THR A 358 -14.34 -5.84 12.46
C THR A 358 -13.23 -5.52 13.47
N ILE A 359 -13.49 -5.77 14.75
CA ILE A 359 -12.46 -5.56 15.79
C ILE A 359 -11.34 -6.61 15.66
N ARG A 360 -11.63 -7.86 15.28
CA ARG A 360 -10.59 -8.86 15.00
C ARG A 360 -9.68 -8.46 13.84
N ASP A 361 -10.24 -7.88 12.78
CA ASP A 361 -9.46 -7.32 11.67
C ASP A 361 -8.56 -6.17 12.14
N ASP A 362 -9.09 -5.26 12.96
CA ASP A 362 -8.30 -4.19 13.55
C ASP A 362 -7.16 -4.72 14.43
N MET A 363 -7.43 -5.72 15.29
CA MET A 363 -6.40 -6.33 16.12
C MET A 363 -5.28 -6.96 15.27
N THR A 364 -5.66 -7.66 14.20
CA THR A 364 -4.71 -8.21 13.23
C THR A 364 -3.88 -7.10 12.58
N GLY A 365 -4.53 -6.01 12.17
CA GLY A 365 -3.87 -4.84 11.62
C GLY A 365 -2.90 -4.17 12.60
N LEU A 366 -3.30 -3.98 13.86
CA LEU A 366 -2.46 -3.40 14.91
C LEU A 366 -1.21 -4.25 15.21
N ILE A 367 -1.34 -5.58 15.15
CA ILE A 367 -0.19 -6.49 15.21
C ILE A 367 0.67 -6.36 13.93
N ASN A 368 0.04 -6.23 12.77
CA ASN A 368 0.71 -6.11 11.48
C ASN A 368 1.39 -4.75 11.24
N ILE A 369 1.02 -3.69 11.97
CA ILE A 369 1.81 -2.45 12.00
C ILE A 369 3.01 -2.56 12.93
N GLY A 370 3.09 -3.60 13.76
CA GLY A 370 4.23 -3.89 14.64
C GLY A 370 4.07 -3.46 16.09
N LEU A 371 2.84 -3.29 16.57
CA LEU A 371 2.60 -3.20 18.02
C LEU A 371 2.73 -4.59 18.64
N ASP A 372 3.44 -4.68 19.77
CA ASP A 372 3.56 -5.90 20.56
C ASP A 372 2.27 -6.13 21.36
N ILE A 373 1.32 -6.83 20.73
CA ILE A 373 0.05 -7.24 21.31
C ILE A 373 0.07 -8.76 21.43
N GLU A 374 0.10 -9.23 22.67
CA GLU A 374 -0.04 -10.64 23.00
C GLU A 374 -1.50 -11.07 22.77
N ASN A 375 -1.66 -12.21 22.10
CA ASN A 375 -2.96 -12.82 21.84
C ASN A 375 -2.96 -14.22 22.48
N GLU A 376 -3.70 -14.38 23.57
CA GLU A 376 -3.86 -15.64 24.31
C GLU A 376 -5.35 -16.01 24.32
N GLY A 377 -5.71 -17.04 23.57
CA GLY A 377 -7.11 -17.44 23.36
C GLY A 377 -7.91 -16.34 22.67
N ASP A 378 -8.93 -15.81 23.36
CA ASP A 378 -9.77 -14.71 22.90
C ASP A 378 -9.40 -13.35 23.54
N THR A 379 -8.24 -13.27 24.21
CA THR A 379 -7.82 -12.05 24.91
C THR A 379 -6.58 -11.40 24.30
N TYR A 380 -6.56 -10.07 24.31
CA TYR A 380 -5.49 -9.24 23.77
C TYR A 380 -4.88 -8.35 24.86
N LYS A 381 -3.54 -8.29 24.91
CA LYS A 381 -2.80 -7.45 25.85
C LYS A 381 -1.68 -6.69 25.15
N LEU A 382 -1.76 -5.37 25.14
CA LEU A 382 -0.69 -4.51 24.65
C LEU A 382 0.48 -4.47 25.65
N LYS A 383 1.68 -4.81 25.18
CA LYS A 383 2.92 -4.79 25.96
C LYS A 383 3.75 -3.52 25.72
N ASP A 384 3.53 -2.85 24.60
CA ASP A 384 4.23 -1.62 24.25
C ASP A 384 3.68 -0.40 24.97
N ILE A 385 4.59 0.51 25.34
CA ILE A 385 4.24 1.86 25.80
C ILE A 385 4.04 2.73 24.56
N ILE A 386 2.85 3.32 24.39
CA ILE A 386 2.52 4.14 23.23
C ILE A 386 2.64 5.63 23.56
N THR A 387 3.21 6.40 22.64
CA THR A 387 3.39 7.85 22.73
C THR A 387 2.89 8.55 21.47
N LYS A 388 2.60 9.85 21.59
CA LYS A 388 2.11 10.74 20.50
C LYS A 388 0.72 10.42 19.94
N LEU A 389 0.06 9.37 20.44
CA LEU A 389 -1.31 9.04 20.09
C LEU A 389 -2.26 10.14 20.57
N ARG A 390 -3.08 10.68 19.66
CA ARG A 390 -4.09 11.70 19.95
C ARG A 390 -5.39 11.35 19.23
N PHE A 391 -6.52 11.63 19.87
CA PHE A 391 -7.85 11.43 19.31
C PHE A 391 -8.24 12.59 18.40
N TYR A 392 -9.31 12.41 17.64
CA TYR A 392 -10.04 13.56 17.11
C TYR A 392 -10.82 14.21 18.24
N GLU A 393 -10.79 15.54 18.32
CA GLU A 393 -11.62 16.31 19.25
C GLU A 393 -13.08 16.38 18.75
N GLU A 394 -13.25 16.26 17.44
CA GLU A 394 -14.55 16.24 16.75
C GLU A 394 -15.15 14.81 16.78
N ASN A 395 -16.49 14.74 16.81
CA ASN A 395 -17.20 13.47 16.61
C ASN A 395 -17.00 13.01 15.16
N ILE A 396 -16.39 11.83 14.99
CA ILE A 396 -16.18 11.23 13.68
C ILE A 396 -17.27 10.21 13.41
N THR A 397 -18.05 10.44 12.35
CA THR A 397 -19.07 9.52 11.87
C THR A 397 -18.50 8.58 10.82
N LYS A 398 -18.96 7.34 10.83
CA LYS A 398 -18.68 6.36 9.78
C LYS A 398 -19.28 6.81 8.45
N GLU A 399 -18.52 6.69 7.36
CA GLU A 399 -19.05 6.91 6.03
C GLU A 399 -20.07 5.83 5.65
N THR A 400 -21.08 6.20 4.87
CA THR A 400 -22.13 5.29 4.38
C THR A 400 -22.09 5.16 2.86
N THR A 401 -20.90 5.25 2.26
CA THR A 401 -20.72 5.04 0.81
C THR A 401 -21.00 3.58 0.45
N ASP A 402 -21.41 3.32 -0.80
CA ASP A 402 -21.71 1.96 -1.27
C ASP A 402 -20.55 0.99 -1.00
N ALA A 403 -19.31 1.41 -1.26
CA ALA A 403 -18.11 0.60 -1.00
C ALA A 403 -17.99 0.19 0.48
N VAL A 404 -18.16 1.14 1.41
CA VAL A 404 -18.06 0.86 2.86
C VAL A 404 -19.19 -0.06 3.31
N VAL A 405 -20.43 0.20 2.88
CA VAL A 405 -21.60 -0.61 3.25
C VAL A 405 -21.48 -2.04 2.73
N VAL A 406 -21.07 -2.20 1.47
CA VAL A 406 -20.88 -3.52 0.84
C VAL A 406 -19.74 -4.28 1.53
N LYS A 407 -18.62 -3.61 1.82
CA LYS A 407 -17.46 -4.20 2.51
C LYS A 407 -17.78 -4.69 3.91
N ASP A 408 -18.52 -3.89 4.68
CA ASP A 408 -18.93 -4.29 6.03
C ASP A 408 -19.93 -5.44 6.03
N ARG A 409 -20.86 -5.47 5.07
CA ARG A 409 -21.78 -6.59 4.90
C ARG A 409 -21.02 -7.87 4.54
N ALA A 410 -20.06 -7.77 3.61
CA ALA A 410 -19.20 -8.90 3.23
C ALA A 410 -18.39 -9.41 4.44
N ARG A 411 -17.66 -8.54 5.14
CA ARG A 411 -16.78 -8.88 6.27
C ARG A 411 -17.45 -9.74 7.34
N VAL A 412 -18.73 -9.53 7.59
CA VAL A 412 -19.47 -10.26 8.65
C VAL A 412 -19.82 -11.69 8.24
N ARG A 413 -19.86 -11.96 6.93
CA ARG A 413 -20.25 -13.24 6.34
C ARG A 413 -19.07 -14.08 5.87
N LEU A 414 -17.88 -13.47 5.75
CA LEU A 414 -16.67 -14.20 5.44
C LEU A 414 -16.12 -14.85 6.72
N HIS A 415 -15.85 -16.15 6.63
CA HIS A 415 -15.41 -16.98 7.75
C HIS A 415 -14.25 -17.90 7.37
N ASN A 416 -14.14 -18.27 6.10
CA ASN A 416 -13.26 -19.30 5.59
C ASN A 416 -12.13 -18.73 4.72
N ILE A 417 -12.38 -17.62 4.01
CA ILE A 417 -11.36 -16.96 3.19
C ILE A 417 -10.63 -15.85 3.94
N ASN A 418 -9.39 -15.57 3.53
CA ASN A 418 -8.60 -14.50 4.11
C ASN A 418 -9.23 -13.12 3.86
N HIS A 419 -9.43 -12.32 4.91
CA HIS A 419 -10.04 -10.98 4.81
C HIS A 419 -9.22 -9.97 3.99
N LYS A 420 -7.97 -10.27 3.59
CA LYS A 420 -7.24 -9.46 2.60
C LYS A 420 -8.06 -9.21 1.32
N TYR A 421 -8.90 -10.18 0.92
CA TYR A 421 -9.73 -10.09 -0.28
C TYR A 421 -10.91 -9.13 -0.16
N LEU A 422 -11.23 -8.61 1.03
CA LEU A 422 -12.19 -7.50 1.17
C LEU A 422 -11.76 -6.26 0.39
N THR A 423 -10.45 -6.12 0.10
CA THR A 423 -9.92 -5.06 -0.78
C THR A 423 -10.44 -5.16 -2.22
N LEU A 424 -10.90 -6.33 -2.68
CA LEU A 424 -11.55 -6.45 -4.00
C LEU A 424 -12.77 -5.54 -4.13
N ILE A 425 -13.50 -5.31 -3.03
CA ILE A 425 -14.62 -4.37 -3.00
C ILE A 425 -14.09 -2.94 -3.18
N ASP A 426 -13.03 -2.55 -2.47
CA ASP A 426 -12.42 -1.21 -2.65
C ASP A 426 -11.98 -0.99 -4.11
N TYR A 427 -11.37 -1.99 -4.75
CA TYR A 427 -10.94 -1.91 -6.14
C TYR A 427 -12.10 -1.89 -7.14
N ALA A 428 -13.15 -2.67 -6.89
CA ALA A 428 -14.34 -2.65 -7.75
C ALA A 428 -15.01 -1.26 -7.76
N PHE A 429 -14.94 -0.53 -6.65
CA PHE A 429 -15.52 0.81 -6.49
C PHE A 429 -14.55 1.97 -6.81
N SER A 430 -13.26 1.73 -7.09
CA SER A 430 -12.27 2.81 -7.27
C SER A 430 -12.30 3.48 -8.65
N GLY A 431 -13.15 3.03 -9.57
CA GLY A 431 -13.22 3.53 -10.94
C GLY A 431 -11.96 3.16 -11.73
N LYS A 432 -11.44 4.08 -12.55
CA LYS A 432 -10.19 3.83 -13.31
C LYS A 432 -8.94 3.71 -12.43
N ASN A 433 -9.03 4.04 -11.15
CA ASN A 433 -7.93 3.84 -10.22
C ASN A 433 -7.92 2.37 -9.80
N ASN A 434 -6.76 1.73 -9.73
CA ASN A 434 -6.58 0.35 -9.26
C ASN A 434 -7.28 -0.75 -10.08
N CYS A 435 -7.62 -0.50 -11.35
CA CYS A 435 -8.27 -1.52 -12.20
C CYS A 435 -7.36 -2.74 -12.41
N THR A 436 -6.06 -2.54 -12.59
CA THR A 436 -5.09 -3.64 -12.69
C THR A 436 -5.02 -4.47 -11.41
N GLU A 437 -5.04 -3.83 -10.24
CA GLU A 437 -5.10 -4.54 -8.95
C GLU A 437 -6.40 -5.32 -8.78
N PHE A 438 -7.52 -4.83 -9.33
CA PHE A 438 -8.79 -5.54 -9.32
C PHE A 438 -8.70 -6.86 -10.11
N GLU A 439 -8.13 -6.82 -11.32
CA GLU A 439 -7.89 -8.00 -12.16
C GLU A 439 -7.00 -9.01 -11.43
N ILE A 440 -5.86 -8.55 -10.90
CA ILE A 440 -4.86 -9.41 -10.25
C ILE A 440 -5.42 -10.08 -9.00
N TYR A 441 -6.11 -9.34 -8.13
CA TYR A 441 -6.67 -9.93 -6.90
C TYR A 441 -7.83 -10.88 -7.20
N THR A 442 -8.52 -10.70 -8.34
CA THR A 442 -9.58 -11.62 -8.78
C THR A 442 -8.96 -12.98 -9.14
N ILE A 443 -7.87 -12.98 -9.90
CA ILE A 443 -7.14 -14.20 -10.24
C ILE A 443 -6.44 -14.79 -9.01
N ASP A 444 -5.85 -13.98 -8.12
CA ASP A 444 -5.27 -14.45 -6.85
C ASP A 444 -6.30 -15.20 -6.00
N LEU A 445 -7.53 -14.67 -5.88
CA LEU A 445 -8.62 -15.33 -5.17
C LEU A 445 -8.96 -16.68 -5.84
N LEU A 446 -9.22 -16.69 -7.15
CA LEU A 446 -9.63 -17.91 -7.85
C LEU A 446 -8.54 -18.98 -7.83
N VAL A 447 -7.29 -18.62 -8.08
CA VAL A 447 -6.19 -19.58 -8.21
C VAL A 447 -5.59 -19.92 -6.86
N ASN A 448 -5.10 -18.95 -6.09
CA ASN A 448 -4.35 -19.23 -4.86
C ASN A 448 -5.26 -19.54 -3.67
N GLU A 449 -6.43 -18.87 -3.55
CA GLU A 449 -7.34 -19.14 -2.43
C GLU A 449 -8.20 -20.38 -2.68
N LEU A 450 -8.73 -20.52 -3.91
CA LEU A 450 -9.73 -21.52 -4.28
C LEU A 450 -9.17 -22.68 -5.13
N ALA A 451 -7.89 -22.65 -5.51
CA ALA A 451 -7.23 -23.72 -6.27
C ALA A 451 -7.89 -24.03 -7.62
N PHE A 452 -8.40 -23.02 -8.33
CA PHE A 452 -8.68 -23.13 -9.76
C PHE A 452 -7.37 -23.10 -10.57
N ASN A 453 -7.36 -23.63 -11.78
CA ASN A 453 -6.30 -23.29 -12.74
C ASN A 453 -6.60 -21.92 -13.32
N GLY A 454 -5.60 -21.13 -13.67
CA GLY A 454 -5.84 -19.83 -14.30
C GLY A 454 -4.60 -18.96 -14.41
N ILE A 455 -4.78 -17.81 -15.05
CA ILE A 455 -3.71 -16.82 -15.27
C ILE A 455 -4.31 -15.41 -15.39
N HIS A 456 -3.61 -14.43 -14.81
CA HIS A 456 -3.83 -13.02 -15.13
C HIS A 456 -3.12 -12.69 -16.44
N LEU A 457 -3.86 -12.16 -17.42
CA LEU A 457 -3.32 -11.88 -18.74
C LEU A 457 -3.09 -10.38 -18.92
N GLY A 458 -4.14 -9.59 -18.70
CA GLY A 458 -4.15 -8.13 -18.80
C GLY A 458 -3.67 -7.56 -20.15
N GLY A 459 -3.76 -6.23 -20.27
CA GLY A 459 -3.22 -5.48 -21.40
C GLY A 459 -4.10 -5.51 -22.66
N THR A 460 -3.55 -5.03 -23.78
CA THR A 460 -4.32 -4.89 -25.02
C THR A 460 -4.42 -6.22 -25.76
N ARG A 461 -5.60 -6.49 -26.36
CA ARG A 461 -5.89 -7.69 -27.16
C ARG A 461 -5.90 -9.01 -26.39
N LYS A 462 -6.05 -9.00 -25.08
CA LYS A 462 -6.28 -10.18 -24.24
C LYS A 462 -7.41 -9.88 -23.26
N PRO A 463 -8.19 -10.87 -22.81
CA PRO A 463 -9.06 -10.66 -21.65
C PRO A 463 -8.22 -10.35 -20.41
N ASP A 464 -8.86 -9.86 -19.35
CA ASP A 464 -8.15 -9.50 -18.12
C ASP A 464 -7.54 -10.74 -17.45
N GLY A 465 -8.24 -11.86 -17.50
CA GLY A 465 -7.71 -13.16 -17.09
C GLY A 465 -8.59 -14.32 -17.54
N ILE A 466 -8.13 -15.52 -17.25
CA ILE A 466 -8.87 -16.75 -17.47
C ILE A 466 -8.70 -17.69 -16.28
N PHE A 467 -9.68 -18.57 -16.07
CA PHE A 467 -9.55 -19.68 -15.14
C PHE A 467 -10.35 -20.89 -15.62
N ASP A 468 -9.97 -22.08 -15.17
CA ASP A 468 -10.61 -23.34 -15.54
C ASP A 468 -10.68 -24.34 -14.39
N TYR A 469 -11.60 -25.29 -14.57
CA TYR A 469 -11.73 -26.48 -13.73
C TYR A 469 -12.31 -27.62 -14.55
N ASN A 470 -11.63 -28.77 -14.54
CA ASN A 470 -11.98 -29.95 -15.33
C ASN A 470 -12.08 -29.62 -16.83
N GLN A 471 -13.29 -29.58 -17.39
CA GLN A 471 -13.56 -29.34 -18.81
C GLN A 471 -14.10 -27.92 -19.09
N GLN A 472 -14.32 -27.12 -18.03
CA GLN A 472 -14.97 -25.80 -18.09
C GLN A 472 -13.93 -24.69 -17.98
N GLY A 473 -13.94 -23.74 -18.91
CA GLY A 473 -13.05 -22.58 -18.94
C GLY A 473 -13.83 -21.27 -18.98
N ILE A 474 -13.35 -20.27 -18.24
CA ILE A 474 -14.01 -18.98 -18.09
C ILE A 474 -13.08 -17.86 -18.55
N ILE A 475 -13.62 -16.96 -19.40
CA ILE A 475 -12.98 -15.72 -19.82
C ILE A 475 -13.47 -14.58 -18.92
N ILE A 476 -12.55 -13.86 -18.26
CA ILE A 476 -12.89 -12.80 -17.31
C ILE A 476 -12.62 -11.42 -17.91
N ASP A 477 -13.55 -10.50 -17.65
CA ASP A 477 -13.37 -9.07 -17.86
C ASP A 477 -13.80 -8.29 -16.59
N ASN A 478 -12.83 -7.69 -15.90
CA ASN A 478 -13.02 -6.91 -14.68
C ASN A 478 -13.32 -5.45 -15.03
N LYS A 479 -14.33 -4.87 -14.35
CA LYS A 479 -14.78 -3.50 -14.61
C LYS A 479 -14.97 -2.75 -13.30
N ALA A 480 -13.99 -1.90 -12.96
CA ALA A 480 -14.06 -1.05 -11.77
C ALA A 480 -14.89 0.23 -12.02
N TYR A 481 -16.01 0.37 -11.33
CA TYR A 481 -16.97 1.48 -11.49
C TYR A 481 -17.56 1.90 -10.14
N SER A 482 -17.42 3.18 -9.77
CA SER A 482 -17.86 3.68 -8.46
C SER A 482 -19.39 3.82 -8.31
N LYS A 483 -20.13 3.89 -9.42
CA LYS A 483 -21.59 4.17 -9.43
C LYS A 483 -22.40 3.07 -10.10
N GLY A 484 -21.87 1.84 -10.13
CA GLY A 484 -22.43 0.72 -10.86
C GLY A 484 -22.06 0.75 -12.36
N PHE A 485 -22.15 -0.43 -12.96
CA PHE A 485 -21.64 -0.74 -14.28
C PHE A 485 -22.76 -1.18 -15.21
N THR A 486 -22.73 -0.65 -16.43
CA THR A 486 -23.61 -1.07 -17.53
C THR A 486 -22.73 -1.54 -18.67
N ILE A 487 -23.06 -2.70 -19.23
CA ILE A 487 -22.35 -3.25 -20.37
C ILE A 487 -22.67 -2.39 -21.60
N THR A 488 -21.67 -1.66 -22.11
CA THR A 488 -21.82 -0.90 -23.35
C THR A 488 -21.64 -1.82 -24.56
N ARG A 489 -22.11 -1.40 -25.74
CA ARG A 489 -21.88 -2.15 -26.98
C ARG A 489 -20.40 -2.43 -27.24
N SER A 490 -19.53 -1.43 -27.05
CA SER A 490 -18.09 -1.61 -27.24
C SER A 490 -17.48 -2.67 -26.31
N MET A 491 -17.98 -2.81 -25.08
CA MET A 491 -17.49 -3.83 -24.14
C MET A 491 -18.03 -5.21 -24.49
N ALA A 492 -19.27 -5.29 -24.96
CA ALA A 492 -19.82 -6.52 -25.50
C ALA A 492 -19.05 -6.98 -26.74
N ASP A 493 -18.76 -6.08 -27.69
CA ASP A 493 -17.97 -6.37 -28.89
C ASP A 493 -16.55 -6.84 -28.54
N GLU A 494 -15.95 -6.26 -27.49
CA GLU A 494 -14.66 -6.70 -26.96
C GLU A 494 -14.72 -8.14 -26.43
N MET A 495 -15.76 -8.48 -25.66
CA MET A 495 -15.98 -9.85 -25.19
C MET A 495 -16.29 -10.83 -26.34
N VAL A 496 -17.11 -10.42 -27.32
CA VAL A 496 -17.37 -11.21 -28.54
C VAL A 496 -16.04 -11.54 -29.22
N ARG A 497 -15.14 -10.55 -29.34
CA ARG A 497 -13.82 -10.77 -29.92
C ARG A 497 -13.02 -11.80 -29.13
N TYR A 498 -12.98 -11.75 -27.79
CA TYR A 498 -12.28 -12.75 -26.99
C TYR A 498 -12.86 -14.15 -27.16
N VAL A 499 -14.19 -14.29 -27.10
CA VAL A 499 -14.84 -15.59 -27.28
C VAL A 499 -14.55 -16.16 -28.68
N GLN A 500 -14.66 -15.37 -29.73
CA GLN A 500 -14.36 -15.81 -31.10
C GLN A 500 -12.88 -16.14 -31.28
N GLU A 501 -11.97 -15.36 -30.70
CA GLU A 501 -10.53 -15.67 -30.72
C GLU A 501 -10.23 -17.03 -30.08
N ASN A 502 -10.89 -17.37 -28.96
CA ASN A 502 -10.74 -18.68 -28.32
C ASN A 502 -11.43 -19.83 -29.08
N ASN A 503 -12.50 -19.56 -29.83
CA ASN A 503 -13.16 -20.56 -30.67
C ASN A 503 -12.32 -20.87 -31.93
N ASP A 504 -11.85 -19.83 -32.62
CA ASP A 504 -11.10 -19.97 -33.88
C ASP A 504 -9.65 -20.39 -33.65
N ARG A 505 -9.06 -19.99 -32.50
CA ARG A 505 -7.67 -20.24 -32.11
C ARG A 505 -6.63 -19.91 -33.19
N ASN A 506 -6.91 -18.92 -34.03
CA ASN A 506 -6.08 -18.55 -35.17
C ASN A 506 -4.93 -17.59 -34.77
N PRO A 507 -3.65 -18.00 -34.87
CA PRO A 507 -2.49 -17.16 -34.52
C PRO A 507 -2.36 -15.90 -35.38
N GLU A 508 -2.86 -15.91 -36.63
CA GLU A 508 -2.86 -14.73 -37.51
C GLU A 508 -3.85 -13.67 -37.01
N ARG A 509 -4.98 -14.11 -36.45
CA ARG A 509 -5.97 -13.21 -35.85
C ARG A 509 -5.40 -12.59 -34.58
N ASN A 510 -4.81 -13.38 -33.69
CA ASN A 510 -4.17 -12.85 -32.48
C ASN A 510 -2.88 -13.61 -32.15
N LYS A 511 -1.75 -12.95 -32.47
CA LYS A 511 -0.39 -13.48 -32.28
C LYS A 511 -0.03 -13.80 -30.83
N THR A 512 -0.79 -13.29 -29.86
CA THR A 512 -0.56 -13.61 -28.45
C THR A 512 -1.01 -15.02 -28.07
N GLN A 513 -1.92 -15.62 -28.86
CA GLN A 513 -2.47 -16.96 -28.65
C GLN A 513 -2.87 -17.22 -27.18
N TRP A 514 -3.47 -16.23 -26.53
CA TRP A 514 -3.72 -16.23 -25.09
C TRP A 514 -4.58 -17.43 -24.61
N TRP A 515 -5.39 -18.01 -25.50
CA TRP A 515 -6.20 -19.22 -25.26
C TRP A 515 -5.38 -20.48 -24.97
N LEU A 516 -4.08 -20.51 -25.32
CA LEU A 516 -3.18 -21.62 -24.99
C LEU A 516 -2.89 -21.75 -23.49
N ASN A 517 -3.39 -20.81 -22.68
CA ASN A 517 -3.24 -20.86 -21.23
C ASN A 517 -4.36 -21.65 -20.53
N PHE A 518 -5.42 -22.07 -21.23
CA PHE A 518 -6.37 -23.05 -20.69
C PHE A 518 -5.73 -24.44 -20.62
N GLY A 519 -6.18 -25.27 -19.67
CA GLY A 519 -5.80 -26.67 -19.65
C GLY A 519 -6.21 -27.45 -20.90
N ASP A 520 -5.42 -28.45 -21.28
CA ASP A 520 -5.63 -29.22 -22.53
C ASP A 520 -7.00 -29.92 -22.61
N ASN A 521 -7.59 -30.26 -21.46
CA ASN A 521 -8.89 -30.93 -21.35
C ASN A 521 -10.09 -29.97 -21.39
N VAL A 522 -9.86 -28.65 -21.45
CA VAL A 522 -10.91 -27.64 -21.43
C VAL A 522 -11.53 -27.49 -22.81
N ASN A 523 -12.83 -27.76 -22.92
CA ASN A 523 -13.58 -27.77 -24.18
C ASN A 523 -14.96 -27.11 -24.10
N HIS A 524 -15.38 -26.65 -22.91
CA HIS A 524 -16.58 -25.83 -22.71
C HIS A 524 -16.17 -24.47 -22.17
N PHE A 525 -16.71 -23.41 -22.76
CA PHE A 525 -16.30 -22.05 -22.42
C PHE A 525 -17.50 -21.17 -22.09
N ASN A 526 -17.35 -20.33 -21.08
CA ASN A 526 -18.25 -19.23 -20.75
C ASN A 526 -17.44 -17.96 -20.52
N PHE A 527 -18.12 -16.83 -20.35
CA PHE A 527 -17.50 -15.55 -19.99
C PHE A 527 -18.18 -14.88 -18.81
N VAL A 528 -17.45 -13.98 -18.15
CA VAL A 528 -17.99 -13.18 -17.04
C VAL A 528 -17.50 -11.74 -17.09
N PHE A 529 -18.42 -10.81 -16.81
CA PHE A 529 -18.03 -9.47 -16.37
C PHE A 529 -18.07 -9.40 -14.84
N ILE A 530 -16.97 -8.96 -14.21
CA ILE A 530 -16.89 -8.81 -12.75
C ILE A 530 -16.80 -7.32 -12.39
N SER A 531 -17.71 -6.82 -11.55
CA SER A 531 -17.79 -5.39 -11.23
C SER A 531 -18.26 -5.12 -9.79
N SER A 532 -18.42 -3.85 -9.42
CA SER A 532 -18.95 -3.42 -8.13
C SER A 532 -20.44 -3.73 -7.99
N MET A 533 -21.23 -3.26 -8.95
CA MET A 533 -22.68 -3.42 -9.06
C MET A 533 -23.07 -3.34 -10.53
N PHE A 534 -24.15 -4.01 -10.93
CA PHE A 534 -24.66 -3.93 -12.30
C PHE A 534 -25.95 -3.10 -12.39
N LYS A 535 -26.11 -2.37 -13.49
CA LYS A 535 -27.27 -1.51 -13.78
C LYS A 535 -27.66 -1.61 -15.26
N GLY A 536 -28.93 -1.35 -15.55
CA GLY A 536 -29.47 -1.36 -16.91
C GLY A 536 -29.83 -2.75 -17.42
N GLU A 537 -29.97 -2.89 -18.74
CA GLU A 537 -30.41 -4.14 -19.38
C GLU A 537 -29.25 -5.14 -19.56
N VAL A 538 -28.65 -5.60 -18.46
CA VAL A 538 -27.53 -6.56 -18.46
C VAL A 538 -27.87 -7.80 -19.30
N ARG A 539 -29.06 -8.37 -19.08
CA ARG A 539 -29.51 -9.57 -19.78
C ARG A 539 -29.65 -9.38 -21.29
N HIS A 540 -30.03 -8.19 -21.75
CA HIS A 540 -30.05 -7.85 -23.17
C HIS A 540 -28.63 -7.95 -23.74
N MET A 541 -27.67 -7.32 -23.08
CA MET A 541 -26.28 -7.32 -23.55
C MET A 541 -25.64 -8.71 -23.52
N LEU A 542 -25.92 -9.53 -22.50
CA LEU A 542 -25.49 -10.93 -22.48
C LEU A 542 -26.12 -11.73 -23.62
N ASN A 543 -27.42 -11.55 -23.89
CA ASN A 543 -28.10 -12.18 -25.03
C ASN A 543 -27.48 -11.77 -26.38
N ASN A 544 -27.06 -10.51 -26.53
CA ASN A 544 -26.39 -10.04 -27.74
C ASN A 544 -25.05 -10.78 -27.97
N ILE A 545 -24.23 -10.91 -26.93
CA ILE A 545 -22.99 -11.68 -27.00
C ILE A 545 -23.29 -13.15 -27.34
N LYS A 546 -24.28 -13.77 -26.67
CA LYS A 546 -24.72 -15.14 -26.96
C LYS A 546 -25.14 -15.32 -28.41
N GLN A 547 -25.97 -14.42 -28.95
CA GLN A 547 -26.41 -14.47 -30.35
C GLN A 547 -25.25 -14.37 -31.33
N SER A 548 -24.23 -13.57 -30.99
CA SER A 548 -23.06 -13.34 -31.86
C SER A 548 -22.02 -14.45 -31.80
N THR A 549 -22.02 -15.28 -30.75
CA THR A 549 -20.92 -16.22 -30.45
C THR A 549 -21.35 -17.66 -30.19
N GLY A 550 -22.63 -17.89 -29.89
CA GLY A 550 -23.15 -19.16 -29.40
C GLY A 550 -22.80 -19.48 -27.94
N VAL A 551 -22.09 -18.59 -27.23
CA VAL A 551 -21.58 -18.84 -25.88
C VAL A 551 -22.39 -18.06 -24.85
N ASP A 552 -22.83 -18.76 -23.80
CA ASP A 552 -23.45 -18.15 -22.62
C ASP A 552 -22.39 -17.53 -21.70
N GLY A 553 -22.77 -16.49 -20.96
CA GLY A 553 -21.92 -15.88 -19.94
C GLY A 553 -22.75 -15.31 -18.81
N CYS A 554 -22.13 -14.59 -17.89
CA CYS A 554 -22.84 -14.00 -16.76
C CYS A 554 -22.24 -12.66 -16.33
N VAL A 555 -22.87 -12.05 -15.35
CA VAL A 555 -22.24 -10.98 -14.56
C VAL A 555 -22.14 -11.38 -13.10
N LEU A 556 -21.10 -10.92 -12.42
CA LEU A 556 -20.84 -11.26 -11.02
C LEU A 556 -20.30 -10.04 -10.26
N THR A 557 -20.90 -9.68 -9.14
CA THR A 557 -20.34 -8.61 -8.31
C THR A 557 -19.15 -9.10 -7.49
N ALA A 558 -18.21 -8.22 -7.17
CA ALA A 558 -17.09 -8.54 -6.28
C ALA A 558 -17.58 -9.07 -4.91
N GLU A 559 -18.71 -8.56 -4.43
CA GLU A 559 -19.35 -9.06 -3.21
C GLU A 559 -19.81 -10.53 -3.36
N ASN A 560 -20.58 -10.85 -4.40
CA ASN A 560 -21.05 -12.22 -4.61
C ASN A 560 -19.88 -13.18 -4.88
N LEU A 561 -18.83 -12.74 -5.59
CA LEU A 561 -17.61 -13.51 -5.78
C LEU A 561 -17.00 -13.92 -4.43
N LEU A 562 -16.92 -13.00 -3.47
CA LEU A 562 -16.40 -13.30 -2.14
C LEU A 562 -17.28 -14.29 -1.37
N TYR A 563 -18.61 -14.22 -1.50
CA TYR A 563 -19.51 -15.20 -0.88
C TYR A 563 -19.36 -16.60 -1.47
N PHE A 564 -19.30 -16.72 -2.80
CA PHE A 564 -19.01 -18.01 -3.43
C PHE A 564 -17.63 -18.53 -3.02
N ALA A 565 -16.62 -17.67 -2.96
CA ALA A 565 -15.28 -18.05 -2.53
C ALA A 565 -15.27 -18.58 -1.10
N ASP A 566 -15.93 -17.90 -0.17
CA ASP A 566 -16.06 -18.34 1.22
C ASP A 566 -16.78 -19.68 1.33
N ALA A 567 -17.88 -19.83 0.60
CA ALA A 567 -18.67 -21.05 0.57
C ALA A 567 -17.90 -22.25 -0.01
N ILE A 568 -17.09 -22.02 -1.05
CA ILE A 568 -16.19 -23.03 -1.62
C ILE A 568 -15.11 -23.42 -0.61
N LYS A 569 -14.48 -22.43 0.01
CA LYS A 569 -13.41 -22.67 1.00
C LYS A 569 -13.93 -23.40 2.23
N GLY A 570 -15.16 -23.11 2.66
CA GLY A 570 -15.88 -23.79 3.74
C GLY A 570 -16.50 -25.13 3.33
N GLY A 571 -16.41 -25.54 2.06
CA GLY A 571 -16.92 -26.83 1.57
C GLY A 571 -18.43 -26.91 1.35
N THR A 572 -19.15 -25.81 1.49
CA THR A 572 -20.62 -25.74 1.28
C THR A 572 -21.02 -25.67 -0.20
N VAL A 573 -20.13 -25.16 -1.05
CA VAL A 573 -20.29 -25.14 -2.52
C VAL A 573 -19.11 -25.87 -3.15
N LYS A 574 -19.34 -26.80 -4.08
CA LYS A 574 -18.24 -27.43 -4.82
C LYS A 574 -17.77 -26.49 -5.94
N ARG A 575 -16.47 -26.56 -6.26
CA ARG A 575 -15.89 -25.84 -7.41
C ARG A 575 -16.58 -26.17 -8.73
N THR A 576 -16.99 -27.44 -8.91
CA THR A 576 -17.78 -27.88 -10.07
C THR A 576 -19.10 -27.15 -10.18
N ASP A 577 -19.78 -26.94 -9.05
CA ASP A 577 -21.11 -26.34 -9.04
C ASP A 577 -20.98 -24.85 -9.32
N PHE A 578 -19.99 -24.18 -8.70
CA PHE A 578 -19.69 -22.79 -8.96
C PHE A 578 -19.33 -22.51 -10.41
N ILE A 579 -18.39 -23.26 -11.01
CA ILE A 579 -17.96 -23.00 -12.39
C ILE A 579 -19.09 -23.23 -13.42
N ASN A 580 -20.03 -24.14 -13.13
CA ASN A 580 -21.20 -24.38 -13.98
C ASN A 580 -22.22 -23.23 -13.93
N LEU A 581 -22.20 -22.36 -12.91
CA LEU A 581 -23.12 -21.21 -12.84
C LEU A 581 -22.86 -20.18 -13.94
N PHE A 582 -21.67 -20.16 -14.52
CA PHE A 582 -21.27 -19.15 -15.50
C PHE A 582 -22.03 -19.25 -16.84
N GLY A 583 -22.69 -20.38 -17.11
CA GLY A 583 -23.59 -20.56 -18.25
C GLY A 583 -25.02 -20.04 -18.05
N LYS A 584 -25.33 -19.38 -16.92
CA LYS A 584 -26.71 -18.97 -16.58
C LYS A 584 -27.30 -17.88 -17.47
N ASN A 585 -26.47 -17.05 -18.13
CA ASN A 585 -26.92 -15.91 -18.93
C ASN A 585 -27.71 -14.86 -18.13
N ASP A 586 -27.25 -14.61 -16.90
CA ASP A 586 -27.87 -13.71 -15.94
C ASP A 586 -26.84 -13.21 -14.90
N GLU A 587 -27.27 -12.37 -13.97
CA GLU A 587 -26.49 -12.04 -12.78
C GLU A 587 -26.39 -13.24 -11.83
N LEU A 588 -25.16 -13.53 -11.40
CA LEU A 588 -24.87 -14.52 -10.37
C LEU A 588 -25.00 -13.88 -9.00
N VAL A 589 -25.98 -14.37 -8.24
CA VAL A 589 -26.24 -13.97 -6.86
C VAL A 589 -26.07 -15.19 -5.97
N TYR A 590 -25.27 -15.07 -4.92
CA TYR A 590 -25.14 -16.12 -3.93
C TYR A 590 -26.47 -16.27 -3.17
N PRO A 591 -27.09 -17.47 -3.17
CA PRO A 591 -28.36 -17.68 -2.49
C PRO A 591 -28.12 -17.62 -0.97
N TYR A 592 -28.74 -16.65 -0.30
CA TYR A 592 -28.78 -16.64 1.16
C TYR A 592 -29.85 -17.63 1.61
N ASN A 593 -29.44 -18.64 2.37
CA ASN A 593 -30.37 -19.40 3.21
C ASN A 593 -30.52 -18.72 4.56
#